data_AF-A0A8J7ZRL6-F1
#
_entry.id   AF-A0A8J7ZRL6-F1
#
_cell.length_a   1.000
_cell.length_b   1.000
_cell.length_c   1.000
_cell.angle_alpha   90.00
_cell.angle_beta   90.00
_cell.angle_gamma   90.00
#
_symmetry.space_group_name_H-M   'P 1'
#
loop_
_entity.id
_entity.type
_entity.pdbx_description
1 polymer ?
#
loop_
_entity_poly.entity_id
_entity_poly.type
_entity_poly.pdbx_seq_one_letter_code
_entity_poly.pdbx_strand_id
1 'polypeptide(L)'
;MPSRSHAVAVDDWSARATLLGYTALTYAISWSLWGVWAISETGSTPPGTLLFGGGLEEPGRRGYLLPAHQEAYSPLTAGLLVGVVWAGWHLPLVFIPGTIQHTLPLGLYLFQLVELSILLTWLTNWVDGRILPAILLHAGANALLNYYPVGGAAGATTPLGFGLLVMMLAIAVVALAISAGQSLGVARPAR
;
A
#
# COMPACT_ATOMS: atom_id res chain seq x y z
N MET A 1 30.53 17.93 39.21
CA MET A 1 30.54 16.50 38.79
C MET A 1 29.36 15.79 39.46
N PRO A 2 28.75 14.78 38.82
CA PRO A 2 27.43 14.91 38.16
C PRO A 2 26.30 14.15 38.87
N SER A 3 25.03 14.54 38.63
CA SER A 3 23.91 13.58 38.66
C SER A 3 23.41 13.39 37.23
N ARG A 4 23.71 12.21 36.68
CA ARG A 4 23.15 11.74 35.41
C ARG A 4 21.66 11.47 35.65
N SER A 5 20.79 12.15 34.92
CA SER A 5 19.39 11.73 34.82
C SER A 5 19.37 10.36 34.13
N HIS A 6 18.77 9.38 34.81
CA HIS A 6 18.46 8.09 34.21
C HIS A 6 17.42 8.34 33.13
N ALA A 7 17.85 8.29 31.86
CA ALA A 7 16.94 7.99 30.78
C ALA A 7 16.38 6.59 31.09
N VAL A 8 15.09 6.53 31.45
CA VAL A 8 14.37 5.27 31.57
C VAL A 8 14.37 4.66 30.18
N ALA A 9 15.17 3.62 29.99
CA ALA A 9 15.13 2.81 28.78
C ALA A 9 13.74 2.19 28.70
N VAL A 10 12.98 2.56 27.67
CA VAL A 10 11.67 1.96 27.36
C VAL A 10 11.94 0.63 26.65
N ASP A 11 12.52 -0.33 27.38
CA ASP A 11 12.97 -1.61 26.84
C ASP A 11 12.11 -2.75 27.40
N ASP A 12 10.95 -3.01 26.78
CA ASP A 12 10.25 -4.31 26.89
C ASP A 12 9.30 -4.68 25.73
N TRP A 13 9.25 -3.91 24.64
CA TRP A 13 8.38 -4.24 23.51
C TRP A 13 8.98 -5.35 22.64
N SER A 14 8.34 -6.53 22.64
CA SER A 14 8.67 -7.57 21.67
C SER A 14 8.47 -7.05 20.24
N ALA A 15 9.27 -7.51 19.27
CA ALA A 15 9.13 -7.13 17.86
C ALA A 15 7.68 -7.28 17.33
N ARG A 16 6.95 -8.27 17.83
CA ARG A 16 5.52 -8.48 17.55
C ARG A 16 4.64 -7.37 18.10
N ALA A 17 4.87 -6.95 19.34
CA ALA A 17 4.11 -5.89 19.98
C ALA A 17 4.38 -4.53 19.30
N THR A 18 5.61 -4.26 18.89
CA THR A 18 5.95 -3.07 18.09
C THR A 18 5.24 -3.07 16.74
N LEU A 19 5.23 -4.22 16.04
CA LEU A 19 4.56 -4.35 14.76
C LEU A 19 3.04 -4.13 14.90
N LEU A 20 2.42 -4.78 15.89
CA LEU A 20 0.99 -4.64 16.17
C LEU A 20 0.63 -3.21 16.58
N GLY A 21 1.43 -2.59 17.45
CA GLY A 21 1.24 -1.20 17.88
C GLY A 21 1.37 -0.22 16.72
N TYR A 22 2.37 -0.42 15.86
CA TYR A 22 2.56 0.38 14.66
C TYR A 22 1.38 0.23 13.68
N THR A 23 0.97 -1.01 13.40
CA THR A 23 -0.18 -1.28 12.52
C THR A 23 -1.47 -0.67 13.10
N ALA A 24 -1.71 -0.80 14.40
CA ALA A 24 -2.89 -0.22 15.05
C ALA A 24 -2.87 1.32 15.05
N LEU A 25 -1.70 1.94 15.28
CA LEU A 25 -1.55 3.39 15.27
C LEU A 25 -1.72 3.97 13.87
N THR A 26 -1.05 3.38 12.88
CA THR A 26 -1.20 3.79 11.46
C THR A 26 -2.62 3.57 10.97
N TYR A 27 -3.29 2.49 11.39
CA TYR A 27 -4.70 2.26 11.16
C TYR A 27 -5.54 3.41 11.72
N ALA A 28 -5.40 3.72 13.01
CA ALA A 28 -6.20 4.74 13.68
C ALA A 28 -5.99 6.14 13.10
N ILE A 29 -4.73 6.52 12.84
CA ILE A 29 -4.40 7.81 12.23
C ILE A 29 -4.96 7.88 10.81
N SER A 30 -4.76 6.85 10.00
CA SER A 30 -5.24 6.83 8.61
C SER A 30 -6.75 6.94 8.54
N TRP A 31 -7.50 6.19 9.35
CA TRP A 31 -8.97 6.28 9.39
C TRP A 31 -9.47 7.63 9.96
N SER A 32 -8.74 8.23 10.90
CA SER A 32 -9.07 9.57 11.41
C SER A 32 -8.85 10.66 10.35
N LEU A 33 -7.82 10.51 9.51
CA LEU A 33 -7.52 11.44 8.41
C LEU A 33 -8.38 11.16 7.17
N TRP A 34 -8.83 9.92 6.97
CA TRP A 34 -9.74 9.56 5.88
C TRP A 34 -11.04 10.34 5.95
N GLY A 35 -11.60 10.53 7.15
CA GLY A 35 -12.77 11.39 7.36
C GLY A 35 -12.55 12.82 6.85
N VAL A 36 -11.35 13.38 7.07
CA VAL A 36 -10.98 14.72 6.60
C VAL A 36 -10.85 14.76 5.06
N TRP A 37 -10.30 13.71 4.46
CA TRP A 37 -10.24 13.58 3.00
C TRP A 37 -11.63 13.44 2.37
N ALA A 38 -12.47 12.55 2.90
CA ALA A 38 -13.80 12.23 2.37
C ALA A 38 -14.78 13.42 2.44
N ILE A 39 -14.57 14.36 3.36
CA ILE A 39 -15.43 15.54 3.54
C ILE A 39 -14.85 16.83 2.96
N SER A 40 -13.62 16.81 2.41
CA SER A 40 -12.98 18.02 1.88
C SER A 40 -12.92 18.03 0.34
N GLU A 41 -13.31 19.16 -0.26
CA GLU A 41 -13.20 19.38 -1.71
C GLU A 41 -11.74 19.26 -2.20
N THR A 42 -10.78 19.59 -1.32
CA THR A 42 -9.34 19.46 -1.57
C THR A 42 -8.87 18.01 -1.60
N GLY A 43 -9.53 17.08 -0.91
CA GLY A 43 -9.17 15.66 -0.90
C GLY A 43 -9.21 15.04 -2.30
N SER A 44 -10.23 15.37 -3.09
CA SER A 44 -10.42 14.89 -4.46
C SER A 44 -9.49 15.52 -5.50
N THR A 45 -8.70 16.53 -5.15
CA THR A 45 -7.74 17.15 -6.09
C THR A 45 -6.51 16.25 -6.31
N PRO A 46 -5.75 16.41 -7.42
CA PRO A 46 -4.51 15.63 -7.61
C PRO A 46 -3.50 15.79 -6.45
N PRO A 47 -3.24 16.99 -5.90
CA PRO A 47 -2.43 17.13 -4.69
C PRO A 47 -3.05 16.47 -3.46
N GLY A 48 -4.37 16.56 -3.28
CA GLY A 48 -5.07 15.91 -2.18
C GLY A 48 -5.05 14.38 -2.25
N THR A 49 -5.13 13.82 -3.46
CA THR A 49 -5.02 12.38 -3.70
C THR A 49 -3.58 11.91 -3.47
N LEU A 50 -2.59 12.70 -3.90
CA LEU A 50 -1.17 12.41 -3.65
C LEU A 50 -0.84 12.40 -2.15
N LEU A 51 -1.37 13.37 -1.40
CA LEU A 51 -1.09 13.49 0.03
C LEU A 51 -1.95 12.51 0.85
N PHE A 52 -3.27 12.50 0.65
CA PHE A 52 -4.21 11.84 1.57
C PHE A 52 -4.87 10.60 1.01
N GLY A 53 -4.90 10.44 -0.32
CA GLY A 53 -5.60 9.34 -1.00
C GLY A 53 -4.73 8.15 -1.35
N GLY A 54 -3.52 8.01 -0.80
CA GLY A 54 -2.61 6.88 -1.06
C GLY A 54 -1.19 7.10 -0.54
N GLY A 55 -0.68 8.33 -0.65
CA GLY A 55 0.71 8.65 -0.30
C GLY A 55 1.05 8.53 1.19
N LEU A 56 0.13 8.88 2.09
CA LEU A 56 0.33 8.69 3.54
C LEU A 56 0.37 7.23 3.98
N GLU A 57 -0.07 6.29 3.15
CA GLU A 57 -0.10 4.89 3.53
C GLU A 57 1.26 4.18 3.32
N GLU A 58 2.07 4.68 2.38
CA GLU A 58 3.35 4.07 1.99
C GLU A 58 4.47 4.19 3.03
N PRO A 59 4.62 5.28 3.82
CA PRO A 59 5.54 5.27 4.96
C PRO A 59 5.24 4.11 5.93
N GLY A 60 3.95 3.86 6.18
CA GLY A 60 3.39 2.69 6.87
C GLY A 60 3.94 1.37 6.35
N ARG A 61 3.62 1.13 5.09
CA ARG A 61 3.77 -0.18 4.48
C ARG A 61 5.20 -0.43 4.01
N ARG A 62 5.78 0.51 3.27
CA ARG A 62 7.06 0.35 2.56
C ARG A 62 8.21 0.83 3.45
N GLY A 63 7.97 1.80 4.32
CA GLY A 63 8.96 2.29 5.28
C GLY A 63 9.14 1.44 6.53
N TYR A 64 8.13 0.64 6.92
CA TYR A 64 8.18 -0.14 8.17
C TYR A 64 7.76 -1.61 7.99
N LEU A 65 6.53 -1.86 7.54
CA LEU A 65 5.98 -3.22 7.51
C LEU A 65 6.76 -4.15 6.57
N LEU A 66 7.11 -3.66 5.39
CA LEU A 66 7.82 -4.41 4.35
C LEU A 66 9.25 -4.79 4.79
N PRO A 67 10.12 -3.87 5.26
CA PRO A 67 11.42 -4.23 5.81
C PRO A 67 11.34 -5.29 6.90
N ALA A 68 10.43 -5.14 7.86
CA ALA A 68 10.25 -6.10 8.95
C ALA A 68 9.85 -7.51 8.45
N HIS A 69 9.03 -7.60 7.39
CA HIS A 69 8.70 -8.90 6.79
C HIS A 69 9.85 -9.48 5.95
N GLN A 70 10.63 -8.63 5.28
CA GLN A 70 11.78 -9.06 4.48
C GLN A 70 12.95 -9.59 5.33
N GLU A 71 12.93 -9.41 6.65
CA GLU A 71 13.87 -10.09 7.57
C GLU A 71 13.62 -11.60 7.65
N ALA A 72 12.37 -12.04 7.47
CA ALA A 72 11.97 -13.44 7.63
C ALA A 72 11.50 -14.12 6.33
N TYR A 73 11.09 -13.33 5.34
CA TYR A 73 10.46 -13.82 4.12
C TYR A 73 11.15 -13.29 2.86
N SER A 74 10.99 -14.00 1.73
CA SER A 74 11.43 -13.48 0.44
C SER A 74 10.64 -12.21 0.07
N PRO A 75 11.22 -11.25 -0.68
CA PRO A 75 10.54 -10.03 -1.12
C PRO A 75 9.16 -10.27 -1.75
N LEU A 76 9.00 -11.31 -2.56
CA LEU A 76 7.68 -11.68 -3.10
C LEU A 76 6.69 -12.05 -2.00
N THR A 77 7.11 -12.88 -1.04
CA THR A 77 6.26 -13.31 0.08
C THR A 77 5.94 -12.13 1.01
N ALA A 78 6.92 -11.27 1.29
CA ALA A 78 6.71 -10.06 2.07
C ALA A 78 5.71 -9.12 1.40
N GLY A 79 5.84 -8.88 0.09
CA GLY A 79 4.90 -8.06 -0.68
C GLY A 79 3.48 -8.62 -0.71
N LEU A 80 3.34 -9.95 -0.82
CA LEU A 80 2.06 -10.66 -0.70
C LEU A 80 1.42 -10.47 0.67
N LEU A 81 2.16 -10.68 1.75
CA LEU A 81 1.67 -10.52 3.13
C LEU A 81 1.24 -9.07 3.41
N VAL A 82 2.05 -8.09 3.00
CA VAL A 82 1.71 -6.66 3.08
C VAL A 82 0.43 -6.38 2.28
N GLY A 83 0.30 -6.98 1.10
CA GLY A 83 -0.88 -6.83 0.23
C GLY A 83 -2.15 -7.39 0.86
N VAL A 84 -2.07 -8.56 1.50
CA VAL A 84 -3.23 -9.17 2.20
C VAL A 84 -3.65 -8.32 3.40
N VAL A 85 -2.70 -7.84 4.19
CA VAL A 85 -2.99 -6.92 5.30
C VAL A 85 -3.65 -5.64 4.78
N TRP A 86 -3.17 -5.12 3.64
CA TRP A 86 -3.75 -3.95 2.99
C TRP A 86 -5.16 -4.20 2.43
N ALA A 87 -5.41 -5.36 1.84
CA ALA A 87 -6.75 -5.77 1.39
C ALA A 87 -7.73 -5.83 2.56
N GLY A 88 -7.31 -6.42 3.69
CA GLY A 88 -8.10 -6.43 4.92
C GLY A 88 -8.38 -5.02 5.48
N TRP A 89 -7.40 -4.12 5.38
CA TRP A 89 -7.55 -2.72 5.80
C TRP A 89 -8.66 -1.98 5.03
N HIS A 90 -8.83 -2.27 3.75
CA HIS A 90 -9.81 -1.62 2.88
C HIS A 90 -11.23 -2.20 2.95
N LEU A 91 -11.42 -3.37 3.57
CA LEU A 91 -12.73 -4.02 3.65
C LEU A 91 -13.87 -3.11 4.14
N PRO A 92 -13.70 -2.26 5.18
CA PRO A 92 -14.79 -1.41 5.63
C PRO A 92 -15.33 -0.46 4.55
N LEU A 93 -14.47 0.01 3.62
CA LEU A 93 -14.89 0.92 2.54
C LEU A 93 -15.91 0.28 1.60
N VAL A 94 -15.83 -1.04 1.41
CA VAL A 94 -16.77 -1.79 0.55
C VAL A 94 -18.18 -1.78 1.14
N PHE A 95 -18.33 -1.61 2.45
CA PHE A 95 -19.62 -1.60 3.13
C PHE A 95 -20.17 -0.19 3.38
N ILE A 96 -19.45 0.87 2.99
CA ILE A 96 -19.88 2.27 3.17
C ILE A 96 -20.49 2.77 1.85
N PRO A 97 -21.81 3.06 1.80
CA PRO A 97 -22.43 3.62 0.61
C PRO A 97 -21.81 4.96 0.20
N GLY A 98 -21.59 5.16 -1.09
CA GLY A 98 -21.02 6.39 -1.66
C GLY A 98 -19.51 6.36 -1.87
N THR A 99 -18.80 5.35 -1.38
CA THR A 99 -17.40 5.11 -1.75
C THR A 99 -17.31 4.47 -3.14
N ILE A 100 -16.17 4.66 -3.83
CA ILE A 100 -15.91 3.94 -5.09
C ILE A 100 -15.77 2.43 -4.82
N GLN A 101 -15.21 2.04 -3.68
CA GLN A 101 -14.99 0.64 -3.30
C GLN A 101 -16.31 -0.13 -3.16
N HIS A 102 -17.39 0.53 -2.72
CA HIS A 102 -18.72 -0.05 -2.62
C HIS A 102 -19.32 -0.43 -3.99
N THR A 103 -18.87 0.18 -5.09
CA THR A 103 -19.36 -0.14 -6.45
C THR A 103 -18.50 -1.15 -7.19
N LEU A 104 -17.28 -1.42 -6.72
CA LEU A 104 -16.35 -2.32 -7.37
C LEU A 104 -16.66 -3.80 -7.05
N PRO A 105 -16.41 -4.73 -8.00
CA PRO A 105 -16.48 -6.16 -7.69
C PRO A 105 -15.45 -6.54 -6.61
N LEU A 106 -15.94 -6.93 -5.42
CA LEU A 106 -15.11 -7.18 -4.23
C LEU A 106 -13.89 -8.05 -4.52
N GLY A 107 -14.08 -9.19 -5.19
CA GLY A 107 -12.99 -10.12 -5.48
C GLY A 107 -11.89 -9.51 -6.34
N LEU A 108 -12.26 -8.73 -7.37
CA LEU A 108 -11.30 -8.04 -8.22
C LEU A 108 -10.58 -6.92 -7.46
N TYR A 109 -11.29 -6.21 -6.58
CA TYR A 109 -10.71 -5.12 -5.81
C TYR A 109 -9.68 -5.63 -4.80
N LEU A 110 -10.01 -6.66 -4.02
CA LEU A 110 -9.07 -7.25 -3.07
C LEU A 110 -7.85 -7.85 -3.79
N PHE A 111 -8.05 -8.48 -4.94
CA PHE A 111 -6.95 -9.03 -5.74
C PHE A 111 -6.02 -7.92 -6.25
N GLN A 112 -6.58 -6.82 -6.77
CA GLN A 112 -5.81 -5.66 -7.22
C GLN A 112 -4.89 -5.09 -6.13
N LEU A 113 -5.37 -4.99 -4.89
CA LEU A 113 -4.58 -4.47 -3.78
C LEU A 113 -3.35 -5.33 -3.50
N VAL A 114 -3.49 -6.66 -3.61
CA VAL A 114 -2.38 -7.60 -3.45
C VAL A 114 -1.37 -7.45 -4.59
N GLU A 115 -1.84 -7.38 -5.82
CA GLU A 115 -0.99 -7.21 -7.01
C GLU A 115 -0.19 -5.90 -6.97
N LEU A 116 -0.87 -4.79 -6.67
CA LEU A 116 -0.25 -3.49 -6.53
C LEU A 116 0.78 -3.50 -5.40
N SER A 117 0.52 -4.25 -4.32
CA SER A 117 1.50 -4.40 -3.24
C SER A 117 2.80 -5.08 -3.68
N ILE A 118 2.71 -6.11 -4.52
CA ILE A 118 3.89 -6.79 -5.06
C ILE A 118 4.68 -5.83 -5.97
N LEU A 119 3.99 -5.09 -6.84
CA LEU A 119 4.63 -4.11 -7.73
C LEU A 119 5.34 -3.01 -6.93
N LEU A 120 4.68 -2.46 -5.91
CA LEU A 120 5.26 -1.44 -5.02
C LEU A 120 6.42 -1.99 -4.19
N THR A 121 6.38 -3.26 -3.81
CA THR A 121 7.49 -3.94 -3.13
C THR A 121 8.72 -4.01 -4.03
N TRP A 122 8.54 -4.47 -5.28
CA TRP A 122 9.63 -4.48 -6.26
C TRP A 122 10.18 -3.07 -6.50
N LEU A 123 9.31 -2.08 -6.74
CA LEU A 123 9.75 -0.72 -7.00
C LEU A 123 10.56 -0.17 -5.83
N THR A 124 10.09 -0.38 -4.60
CA THR A 124 10.78 0.05 -3.37
C THR A 124 12.16 -0.60 -3.25
N ASN A 125 12.26 -1.90 -3.52
CA ASN A 125 13.53 -2.62 -3.50
C ASN A 125 14.48 -2.16 -4.62
N TRP A 126 13.95 -1.86 -5.80
CA TRP A 126 14.72 -1.39 -6.95
C TRP A 126 15.36 -0.02 -6.74
N VAL A 127 14.79 0.81 -5.84
CA VAL A 127 15.32 2.13 -5.46
C VAL A 127 15.96 2.15 -4.06
N ASP A 128 16.52 1.03 -3.62
CA ASP A 128 17.24 0.88 -2.35
C ASP A 128 16.40 1.24 -1.11
N GLY A 129 15.12 0.86 -1.09
CA GLY A 129 14.22 1.08 0.04
C GLY A 129 13.61 2.49 0.10
N ARG A 130 13.90 3.37 -0.85
CA ARG A 130 13.31 4.73 -0.88
C ARG A 130 11.81 4.65 -1.19
N ILE A 131 10.99 5.26 -0.33
CA ILE A 131 9.53 5.16 -0.43
C ILE A 131 8.88 6.16 -1.40
N LEU A 132 9.59 7.22 -1.80
CA LEU A 132 9.00 8.28 -2.63
C LEU A 132 8.49 7.78 -4.00
N PRO A 133 9.22 6.92 -4.75
CA PRO A 133 8.68 6.34 -5.98
C PRO A 133 7.42 5.50 -5.77
N ALA A 134 7.33 4.77 -4.65
CA ALA A 134 6.14 4.00 -4.30
C ALA A 134 4.93 4.93 -4.01
N ILE A 135 5.14 6.04 -3.29
CA ILE A 135 4.14 7.08 -3.06
C ILE A 135 3.59 7.62 -4.38
N LEU A 136 4.49 8.00 -5.30
CA LEU A 136 4.10 8.58 -6.58
C LEU A 136 3.35 7.58 -7.46
N LEU A 137 3.80 6.33 -7.52
CA LEU A 137 3.13 5.28 -8.29
C LEU A 137 1.74 4.96 -7.71
N HIS A 138 1.61 4.82 -6.39
CA HIS A 138 0.32 4.56 -5.75
C HIS A 138 -0.65 5.72 -5.97
N ALA A 139 -0.23 6.97 -5.72
CA ALA A 139 -1.06 8.14 -6.00
C ALA A 139 -1.46 8.25 -7.48
N GLY A 140 -0.53 7.95 -8.39
CA GLY A 140 -0.77 7.91 -9.83
C GLY A 140 -1.82 6.85 -10.21
N ALA A 141 -1.77 5.66 -9.61
CA ALA A 141 -2.76 4.61 -9.83
C ALA A 141 -4.16 5.05 -9.39
N ASN A 142 -4.27 5.75 -8.26
CA ASN A 142 -5.54 6.27 -7.75
C ASN A 142 -6.08 7.39 -8.65
N ALA A 143 -5.20 8.25 -9.18
CA ALA A 143 -5.57 9.27 -10.14
C ALA A 143 -6.02 8.68 -11.50
N LEU A 144 -5.37 7.61 -11.98
CA LEU A 144 -5.61 7.01 -13.29
C LEU A 144 -7.06 6.51 -13.46
N LEU A 145 -7.70 6.07 -12.38
CA LEU A 145 -9.12 5.71 -12.37
C LEU A 145 -10.01 6.84 -12.92
N ASN A 146 -9.69 8.10 -12.62
CA ASN A 146 -10.47 9.25 -13.10
C ASN A 146 -10.30 9.52 -14.60
N TYR A 147 -9.15 9.13 -15.17
CA TYR A 147 -8.76 9.40 -16.55
C TYR A 147 -8.83 8.16 -17.45
N TYR A 148 -9.59 7.15 -17.05
CA TYR A 148 -9.70 5.91 -17.81
C TYR A 148 -10.16 6.20 -19.26
N PRO A 149 -9.43 5.71 -20.30
CA PRO A 149 -9.62 6.16 -21.68
C PRO A 149 -11.03 5.94 -22.25
N VAL A 150 -11.77 4.98 -21.70
CA VAL A 150 -13.11 4.62 -22.15
C VAL A 150 -14.11 5.04 -21.08
N GLY A 151 -14.66 6.24 -21.19
CA GLY A 151 -15.74 6.70 -20.30
C GLY A 151 -15.30 7.19 -18.92
N GLY A 152 -14.00 7.46 -18.70
CA GLY A 152 -13.49 8.01 -17.44
C GLY A 152 -13.78 7.13 -16.23
N ALA A 153 -13.94 7.75 -15.05
CA ALA A 153 -14.26 7.03 -13.81
C ALA A 153 -15.47 6.09 -13.92
N ALA A 154 -16.51 6.49 -14.67
CA ALA A 154 -17.71 5.68 -14.87
C ALA A 154 -17.39 4.39 -15.66
N GLY A 155 -16.54 4.47 -16.68
CA GLY A 155 -16.09 3.29 -17.42
C GLY A 155 -15.15 2.41 -16.60
N ALA A 156 -14.25 3.03 -15.83
CA ALA A 156 -13.26 2.34 -15.00
C ALA A 156 -13.88 1.51 -13.87
N THR A 157 -15.07 1.89 -13.40
CA THR A 157 -15.80 1.22 -12.31
C THR A 157 -16.76 0.13 -12.79
N THR A 158 -16.92 -0.05 -14.10
CA THR A 158 -17.67 -1.19 -14.63
C THR A 158 -16.93 -2.50 -14.39
N PRO A 159 -17.61 -3.66 -14.28
CA PRO A 159 -16.94 -4.95 -14.14
C PRO A 159 -15.92 -5.23 -15.26
N LEU A 160 -16.23 -4.83 -16.51
CA LEU A 160 -15.32 -4.97 -17.64
C LEU A 160 -14.13 -4.02 -17.53
N GLY A 161 -14.37 -2.72 -17.33
CA GLY A 161 -13.30 -1.72 -17.27
C GLY A 161 -12.34 -1.98 -16.12
N PHE A 162 -12.88 -2.24 -14.93
CA PHE A 162 -12.08 -2.58 -13.75
C PHE A 162 -11.35 -3.92 -13.94
N GLY A 163 -12.04 -4.95 -14.48
CA GLY A 163 -11.44 -6.24 -14.78
C GLY A 163 -10.25 -6.16 -15.75
N LEU A 164 -10.33 -5.28 -16.76
CA LEU A 164 -9.21 -5.03 -17.67
C LEU A 164 -8.02 -4.37 -16.96
N LEU A 165 -8.27 -3.40 -16.06
CA LEU A 165 -7.20 -2.77 -15.27
C LEU A 165 -6.49 -3.78 -14.37
N VAL A 166 -7.26 -4.60 -13.66
CA VAL A 166 -6.74 -5.69 -12.82
C VAL A 166 -5.95 -6.69 -13.66
N MET A 167 -6.48 -7.13 -14.80
CA MET A 167 -5.78 -8.06 -15.69
C MET A 167 -4.45 -7.50 -16.21
N MET A 168 -4.39 -6.21 -16.57
CA MET A 168 -3.14 -5.59 -17.03
C MET A 168 -2.09 -5.53 -15.91
N LEU A 169 -2.52 -5.23 -14.68
CA LEU A 169 -1.64 -5.27 -13.51
C LEU A 169 -1.17 -6.71 -13.21
N ALA A 170 -2.07 -7.69 -13.32
CA ALA A 170 -1.75 -9.11 -13.17
C ALA A 170 -0.64 -9.54 -14.13
N ILE A 171 -0.76 -9.18 -15.41
CA ILE A 171 0.24 -9.48 -16.44
C ILE A 171 1.59 -8.86 -16.06
N ALA A 172 1.60 -7.59 -15.61
CA ALA A 172 2.82 -6.92 -15.19
C ALA A 172 3.47 -7.61 -13.98
N VAL A 173 2.67 -7.98 -12.96
CA VAL A 173 3.15 -8.67 -11.75
C VAL A 173 3.67 -10.07 -12.08
N VAL A 174 2.99 -10.81 -12.96
CA VAL A 174 3.44 -12.15 -13.40
C VAL A 174 4.74 -12.04 -14.19
N ALA A 175 4.84 -11.11 -15.16
CA ALA A 175 6.07 -10.88 -15.92
C ALA A 175 7.23 -10.49 -14.99
N LEU A 176 6.95 -9.66 -13.99
CA LEU A 176 7.90 -9.27 -12.97
C LEU A 176 8.34 -10.48 -12.11
N ALA A 177 7.39 -11.28 -11.63
CA ALA A 177 7.69 -12.46 -10.81
C ALA A 177 8.50 -13.51 -11.59
N ILE A 178 8.26 -13.66 -12.90
CA ILE A 178 9.03 -14.54 -13.78
C ILE A 178 10.44 -13.99 -13.99
N SER A 179 10.59 -12.69 -14.26
CA SER A 179 11.89 -12.08 -14.59
C SER A 179 12.80 -11.87 -13.38
N ALA A 180 12.24 -11.42 -12.26
CA ALA A 180 12.98 -11.12 -11.03
C ALA A 180 12.97 -12.29 -10.01
N GLY A 181 12.12 -13.30 -10.22
CA GLY A 181 11.93 -14.38 -9.26
C GLY A 181 11.42 -13.90 -7.90
N GLN A 182 11.61 -14.72 -6.86
CA GLN A 182 11.16 -14.40 -5.50
C GLN A 182 11.91 -13.23 -4.85
N SER A 183 13.04 -12.80 -5.41
CA SER A 183 13.84 -11.71 -4.84
C SER A 183 13.34 -10.33 -5.22
N LEU A 184 12.47 -10.20 -6.24
CA LEU A 184 11.92 -8.92 -6.70
C LEU A 184 12.96 -7.79 -6.74
N GLY A 185 14.13 -8.06 -7.32
CA GLY A 185 15.19 -7.07 -7.50
C GLY A 185 16.20 -6.94 -6.36
N VAL A 186 16.01 -7.64 -5.22
CA VAL A 186 17.03 -7.69 -4.16
C VAL A 186 18.16 -8.64 -4.56
N ALA A 187 19.38 -8.13 -4.68
CA ALA A 187 20.56 -8.98 -4.83
C ALA A 187 20.72 -9.84 -3.57
N ARG A 188 20.84 -11.17 -3.71
CA ARG A 188 21.20 -12.03 -2.56
C ARG A 188 22.57 -11.57 -2.05
N PRO A 189 22.75 -11.28 -0.74
CA PRO A 189 24.10 -11.08 -0.22
C PRO A 189 24.91 -12.36 -0.52
N ALA A 190 26.09 -12.18 -1.11
CA ALA A 190 27.03 -13.27 -1.29
C ALA A 190 27.31 -13.88 0.09
N ARG A 191 27.00 -15.17 0.24
CA ARG A 191 27.36 -15.93 1.45
C ARG A 191 28.83 -16.26 1.43
#